data_AF-A0A7V8V9X1-F1
#
_entry.id   AF-A0A7V8V9X1-F1
#
_cell.length_a   1.000
_cell.length_b   1.000
_cell.length_c   1.000
_cell.angle_alpha   90.00
_cell.angle_beta   90.00
_cell.angle_gamma   90.00
#
_symmetry.space_group_name_H-M   'P 1'
#
loop_
_entity.id
_entity.type
_entity.pdbx_description
1 polymer ?
#
loop_
_entity_poly.entity_id
_entity_poly.type
_entity_poly.pdbx_seq_one_letter_code
_entity_poly.pdbx_strand_id
1 'polypeptide(L)'
;MSEIDLKAYIRDIPDFPKPGILFRDITPLLANPHAFNEAIDQMAAHCEGKKIDAIVAAEARGFIFAAPLALKLNCGFVPVRKPGKLPFDTHAFHYELEYGSDTLEIHIDGVQPGQNVLMVDDLLATGGTMKACCNLVKRSEPPLPAAVS
;
A
#
# COMPACT_ATOMS: atom_id res chain seq x y z
N MET A 1 26.06 4.01 10.26
CA MET A 1 24.90 4.78 10.77
C MET A 1 24.18 3.87 11.75
N SER A 2 23.73 4.38 12.89
CA SER A 2 22.94 3.57 13.83
C SER A 2 21.61 3.23 13.16
N GLU A 3 21.37 1.96 12.84
CA GLU A 3 20.06 1.49 12.41
C GLU A 3 19.05 1.83 13.50
N ILE A 4 18.07 2.68 13.19
CA ILE A 4 16.94 2.90 14.08
C ILE A 4 16.12 1.61 14.08
N ASP A 5 15.90 1.02 15.26
CA ASP A 5 14.98 -0.10 15.39
C ASP A 5 13.54 0.40 15.25
N LEU A 6 13.00 0.32 14.04
CA LEU A 6 11.62 0.74 13.73
C LEU A 6 10.57 -0.01 14.57
N LYS A 7 10.87 -1.25 15.02
CA LYS A 7 9.93 -2.03 15.83
C LYS A 7 9.68 -1.40 17.19
N ALA A 8 10.66 -0.66 17.74
CA ALA A 8 10.50 0.08 18.98
C ALA A 8 9.45 1.20 18.89
N TYR A 9 9.06 1.59 17.67
CA TYR A 9 8.05 2.61 17.41
C TYR A 9 6.69 2.03 17.02
N ILE A 10 6.53 0.71 17.08
CA ILE A 10 5.25 0.02 16.86
C ILE A 10 4.68 -0.35 18.22
N ARG A 11 3.43 0.06 18.46
CA ARG A 11 2.71 -0.27 19.70
C ARG A 11 1.73 -1.41 19.45
N ASP A 12 1.77 -2.40 20.31
CA ASP A 12 0.82 -3.52 20.28
C ASP A 12 -0.43 -3.16 21.08
N ILE A 13 -1.60 -3.27 20.43
CA ILE A 13 -2.91 -3.08 21.05
C ILE A 13 -3.65 -4.43 21.00
N PRO A 14 -3.73 -5.18 22.12
CA PRO A 14 -4.48 -6.42 22.16
C PRO A 14 -5.98 -6.17 22.06
N ASP A 15 -6.71 -7.17 21.53
CA ASP A 15 -8.17 -7.21 21.43
C ASP A 15 -8.82 -6.06 20.66
N PHE A 16 -8.11 -5.51 19.68
CA PHE A 16 -8.60 -4.44 18.80
C PHE A 16 -8.55 -4.87 17.33
N PRO A 17 -9.58 -4.59 16.51
CA PRO A 17 -10.86 -3.96 16.88
C PRO A 17 -11.85 -4.92 17.57
N LYS A 18 -11.47 -6.20 17.73
CA LYS A 18 -12.29 -7.24 18.36
C LYS A 18 -11.38 -8.17 19.18
N PRO A 19 -11.94 -8.89 20.17
CA PRO A 19 -11.20 -9.88 20.96
C PRO A 19 -10.47 -10.91 20.09
N GLY A 20 -9.25 -11.25 20.48
CA GLY A 20 -8.39 -12.21 19.79
C GLY A 20 -7.50 -11.62 18.68
N ILE A 21 -7.61 -10.32 18.39
CA ILE A 21 -6.77 -9.64 17.38
C ILE A 21 -5.71 -8.80 18.07
N LEU A 22 -4.44 -8.98 17.67
CA LEU A 22 -3.34 -8.10 18.06
C LEU A 22 -3.13 -7.02 16.99
N PHE A 23 -3.56 -5.80 17.27
CA PHE A 23 -3.40 -4.68 16.34
C PHE A 23 -2.03 -4.03 16.51
N ARG A 24 -1.32 -3.83 15.39
CA ARG A 24 -0.03 -3.12 15.34
C ARG A 24 -0.28 -1.64 15.03
N ASP A 25 -0.20 -0.81 16.05
CA ASP A 25 -0.37 0.63 15.94
C ASP A 25 0.95 1.30 15.51
N ILE A 26 0.96 1.79 14.27
CA ILE A 26 2.08 2.48 13.62
C ILE A 26 2.17 3.97 13.99
N THR A 27 1.18 4.53 14.68
CA THR A 27 1.12 5.99 14.92
C THR A 27 2.33 6.55 15.69
N PRO A 28 3.00 5.85 16.62
CA PRO A 28 4.22 6.36 17.25
C PRO A 28 5.40 6.47 16.26
N LEU A 29 5.50 5.55 15.29
CA LEU A 29 6.46 5.63 14.19
C LEU A 29 6.20 6.88 13.35
N LEU A 30 4.94 7.12 12.96
CA LEU A 30 4.55 8.28 12.17
C LEU A 30 4.80 9.61 12.90
N ALA A 31 4.64 9.63 14.22
CA ALA A 31 4.89 10.81 15.04
C ALA A 31 6.38 11.13 15.21
N ASN A 32 7.28 10.17 14.96
CA ASN A 32 8.72 10.38 15.03
C ASN A 32 9.29 10.63 13.63
N PRO A 33 9.76 11.85 13.31
CA PRO A 33 10.22 12.18 11.96
C PRO A 33 11.45 11.36 11.54
N HIS A 34 12.32 10.97 12.46
CA HIS A 34 13.49 10.15 12.14
C HIS A 34 13.10 8.71 11.83
N ALA A 35 12.24 8.09 12.65
CA ALA A 35 11.76 6.75 12.41
C ALA A 35 10.92 6.66 11.12
N PHE A 36 10.08 7.67 10.85
CA PHE A 36 9.30 7.67 9.63
C PHE A 36 10.16 7.86 8.37
N ASN A 37 11.14 8.76 8.39
CA ASN A 37 12.09 8.88 7.29
C ASN A 37 12.88 7.58 7.09
N GLU A 38 13.39 6.98 8.15
CA GLU A 38 14.10 5.70 8.07
C GLU A 38 13.23 4.60 7.47
N ALA A 39 11.94 4.53 7.83
CA ALA A 39 11.02 3.56 7.24
C ALA A 39 10.90 3.75 5.72
N ILE A 40 10.75 4.99 5.24
CA ILE A 40 10.68 5.28 3.80
C ILE A 40 12.03 4.99 3.11
N ASP A 41 13.15 5.28 3.77
CA ASP A 41 14.49 5.00 3.27
C ASP A 41 14.72 3.50 3.10
N GLN A 42 14.35 2.70 4.09
CA GLN A 42 14.41 1.24 3.99
C GLN A 42 13.50 0.71 2.88
N MET A 43 12.26 1.22 2.74
CA MET A 43 11.37 0.82 1.64
C MET A 43 11.96 1.16 0.26
N ALA A 44 12.56 2.34 0.11
CA ALA A 44 13.20 2.75 -1.14
C ALA A 44 14.43 1.90 -1.45
N ALA A 45 15.24 1.54 -0.44
CA ALA A 45 16.40 0.67 -0.61
C ALA A 45 16.02 -0.70 -1.19
N HIS A 46 14.86 -1.27 -0.81
CA HIS A 46 14.35 -2.52 -1.38
C HIS A 46 13.95 -2.41 -2.87
N CYS A 47 13.80 -1.17 -3.35
CA CYS A 47 13.48 -0.85 -4.74
C CYS A 47 14.72 -0.45 -5.56
N GLU A 48 15.91 -0.40 -4.97
CA GLU A 48 17.13 -0.05 -5.69
C GLU A 48 17.39 -0.97 -6.88
N GLY A 49 17.80 -0.38 -8.01
CA GLY A 49 18.03 -1.08 -9.26
C GLY A 49 16.76 -1.53 -10.00
N LYS A 50 15.56 -1.29 -9.45
CA LYS A 50 14.28 -1.55 -10.12
C LYS A 50 13.73 -0.26 -10.70
N LYS A 51 13.21 -0.32 -11.93
CA LYS A 51 12.43 0.77 -12.52
C LYS A 51 11.02 0.68 -11.94
N ILE A 52 10.58 1.71 -11.23
CA ILE A 52 9.21 1.85 -10.72
C ILE A 52 8.62 3.09 -11.38
N ASP A 53 7.53 2.91 -12.12
CA ASP A 53 6.86 3.99 -12.86
C ASP A 53 5.66 4.55 -12.07
N ALA A 54 5.03 3.71 -11.25
CA ALA A 54 3.90 4.09 -10.39
C ALA A 54 3.87 3.28 -9.08
N ILE A 55 3.43 3.91 -8.00
CA ILE A 55 3.05 3.27 -6.76
C ILE A 55 1.54 3.30 -6.64
N VAL A 56 0.93 2.12 -6.48
CA VAL A 56 -0.49 1.96 -6.22
C VAL A 56 -0.67 1.56 -4.76
N ALA A 57 -1.57 2.21 -4.05
CA ALA A 57 -1.87 1.87 -2.65
C ALA A 57 -3.36 1.91 -2.37
N ALA A 58 -3.81 1.09 -1.43
CA ALA A 58 -5.18 1.12 -0.94
C ALA A 58 -5.35 2.12 0.21
N GLU A 59 -6.52 2.74 0.29
CA GLU A 59 -6.82 3.68 1.35
C GLU A 59 -6.96 3.00 2.73
N ALA A 60 -6.80 3.73 3.83
CA ALA A 60 -6.20 5.06 3.93
C ALA A 60 -4.74 4.99 4.38
N ARG A 61 -4.40 3.97 5.18
CA ARG A 61 -3.10 3.87 5.84
C ARG A 61 -1.97 3.56 4.86
N GLY A 62 -2.24 2.80 3.80
CA GLY A 62 -1.27 2.58 2.71
C GLY A 62 -0.77 3.90 2.08
N PHE A 63 -1.60 4.94 2.03
CA PHE A 63 -1.21 6.24 1.46
C PHE A 63 -0.11 6.91 2.25
N ILE A 64 -0.07 6.68 3.57
CA ILE A 64 0.88 7.33 4.48
C ILE A 64 2.32 6.97 4.09
N PHE A 65 2.56 5.73 3.66
CA PHE A 65 3.89 5.29 3.21
C PHE A 65 4.07 5.43 1.69
N ALA A 66 3.01 5.15 0.92
CA ALA A 66 3.09 5.14 -0.54
C ALA A 66 3.38 6.53 -1.13
N ALA A 67 2.76 7.58 -0.62
CA ALA A 67 2.95 8.93 -1.13
C ALA A 67 4.40 9.44 -0.96
N PRO A 68 5.02 9.41 0.24
CA PRO A 68 6.42 9.82 0.39
C PRO A 68 7.38 8.88 -0.34
N LEU A 69 7.09 7.58 -0.44
CA LEU A 69 7.90 6.66 -1.23
C LEU A 69 7.85 7.01 -2.73
N ALA A 70 6.69 7.37 -3.27
CA ALA A 70 6.55 7.76 -4.67
C ALA A 70 7.36 9.03 -4.98
N LEU A 71 7.36 10.00 -4.06
CA LEU A 71 8.21 11.19 -4.14
C LEU A 71 9.69 10.80 -4.13
N LYS A 72 10.11 9.90 -3.24
CA LYS A 72 11.51 9.47 -3.11
C LYS A 72 12.01 8.69 -4.32
N LEU A 73 11.16 7.85 -4.91
CA LEU A 73 11.46 7.08 -6.12
C LEU A 73 11.22 7.87 -7.42
N ASN A 74 10.71 9.11 -7.33
CA ASN A 74 10.36 9.96 -8.46
C ASN A 74 9.44 9.27 -9.48
N CYS A 75 8.35 8.69 -8.99
CA CYS A 75 7.37 7.97 -9.79
C CYS A 75 5.94 8.43 -9.49
N GLY A 76 4.97 7.96 -10.28
CA GLY A 76 3.55 8.28 -10.06
C GLY A 76 3.02 7.69 -8.75
N PHE A 77 1.98 8.31 -8.19
CA PHE A 77 1.19 7.74 -7.09
C PHE A 77 -0.27 7.60 -7.53
N VAL A 78 -0.84 6.42 -7.31
CA VAL A 78 -2.16 6.05 -7.82
C VAL A 78 -3.02 5.53 -6.66
N PRO A 79 -4.03 6.29 -6.24
CA PRO A 79 -4.87 5.90 -5.10
C PRO A 79 -5.90 4.84 -5.51
N VAL A 80 -6.04 3.81 -4.68
CA VAL A 80 -7.14 2.84 -4.70
C VAL A 80 -8.03 3.11 -3.50
N ARG A 81 -9.34 3.28 -3.73
CA ARG A 81 -10.29 3.72 -2.68
C ARG A 81 -11.56 2.90 -2.68
N LYS A 82 -12.35 2.98 -1.61
CA LYS A 82 -13.71 2.44 -1.57
C LYS A 82 -14.63 3.16 -2.57
N PRO A 83 -15.76 2.55 -2.92
CA PRO A 83 -16.67 3.09 -3.92
C PRO A 83 -17.11 4.53 -3.69
N GLY A 84 -17.12 5.31 -4.76
CA GLY A 84 -17.61 6.70 -4.77
C GLY A 84 -16.65 7.71 -4.15
N LYS A 85 -15.39 7.33 -3.87
CA LYS A 85 -14.34 8.26 -3.39
C LYS A 85 -13.47 8.82 -4.51
N LEU A 86 -13.50 8.20 -5.68
CA LEU A 86 -12.75 8.60 -6.87
C LEU A 86 -13.70 9.30 -7.85
N PRO A 87 -13.39 10.53 -8.33
CA PRO A 87 -14.37 11.34 -9.08
C PRO A 87 -14.43 11.08 -10.60
N PHE A 88 -13.37 10.51 -11.18
CA PHE A 88 -13.30 10.13 -12.59
C PHE A 88 -13.74 8.67 -12.79
N ASP A 89 -13.78 8.19 -14.03
CA ASP A 89 -14.17 6.82 -14.37
C ASP A 89 -13.28 5.79 -13.65
N THR A 90 -13.90 4.74 -13.10
CA THR A 90 -13.20 3.74 -12.29
C THR A 90 -13.36 2.31 -12.80
N HIS A 91 -12.33 1.50 -12.55
CA HIS A 91 -12.47 0.05 -12.45
C HIS A 91 -12.77 -0.32 -11.01
N ALA A 92 -13.80 -1.15 -10.80
CA ALA A 92 -14.14 -1.70 -9.50
C ALA A 92 -13.73 -3.18 -9.39
N PHE A 93 -13.18 -3.57 -8.24
CA PHE A 93 -12.88 -4.96 -7.91
C PHE A 93 -13.51 -5.35 -6.60
N HIS A 94 -14.34 -6.38 -6.67
CA HIS A 94 -15.02 -6.99 -5.54
C HIS A 94 -14.22 -8.19 -5.03
N TYR A 95 -14.03 -8.30 -3.73
CA TYR A 95 -13.34 -9.41 -3.11
C TYR A 95 -13.99 -9.85 -1.81
N GLU A 96 -13.88 -11.15 -1.54
CA GLU A 96 -14.38 -11.75 -0.32
C GLU A 96 -13.34 -11.65 0.79
N LEU A 97 -13.82 -11.34 1.99
CA LEU A 97 -13.10 -11.34 3.25
C LEU A 97 -13.56 -12.56 4.07
N GLU A 98 -12.80 -12.92 5.10
CA GLU A 98 -13.19 -14.00 6.04
C GLU A 98 -14.58 -13.77 6.64
N TYR A 99 -14.97 -12.50 6.80
CA TYR A 99 -16.30 -12.09 7.24
C TYR A 99 -16.84 -10.96 6.35
N GLY A 100 -17.35 -11.31 5.17
CA GLY A 100 -18.07 -10.41 4.28
C GLY A 100 -17.38 -10.22 2.93
N SER A 101 -17.68 -9.13 2.26
CA SER A 101 -17.00 -8.72 1.03
C SER A 101 -16.77 -7.21 1.04
N ASP A 102 -15.75 -6.76 0.31
CA ASP A 102 -15.44 -5.35 0.14
C ASP A 102 -15.19 -5.06 -1.34
N THR A 103 -15.23 -3.79 -1.69
CA THR A 103 -14.99 -3.32 -3.07
C THR A 103 -13.96 -2.21 -3.03
N LEU A 104 -13.05 -2.23 -4.00
CA LEU A 104 -12.07 -1.17 -4.23
C LEU A 104 -12.15 -0.67 -5.67
N GLU A 105 -11.87 0.61 -5.84
CA GLU A 105 -11.91 1.36 -7.09
C GLU A 105 -10.55 2.01 -7.37
N ILE A 106 -10.17 2.03 -8.63
CA ILE A 106 -9.02 2.75 -9.18
C ILE A 106 -9.47 3.51 -10.43
N HIS A 107 -8.93 4.69 -10.70
CA HIS A 107 -9.21 5.39 -11.96
C HIS A 107 -8.73 4.57 -13.15
N ILE A 108 -9.52 4.55 -14.24
CA ILE A 108 -9.21 3.76 -15.44
C ILE A 108 -7.89 4.16 -16.12
N ASP A 109 -7.44 5.40 -15.89
CA ASP A 109 -6.21 5.98 -16.40
C ASP A 109 -5.09 6.05 -15.35
N GLY A 110 -5.34 5.52 -14.14
CA GLY A 110 -4.40 5.56 -13.03
C GLY A 110 -3.12 4.76 -13.30
N VAL A 111 -3.19 3.70 -14.10
CA VAL A 111 -2.05 2.88 -14.53
C VAL A 111 -2.12 2.69 -16.05
N GLN A 112 -1.01 2.92 -16.73
CA GLN A 112 -0.89 2.86 -18.18
C GLN A 112 -0.10 1.63 -18.62
N PRO A 113 -0.53 0.91 -19.68
CA PRO A 113 0.14 -0.29 -20.18
C PRO A 113 1.67 -0.17 -20.28
N GLY A 114 2.37 -1.12 -19.65
CA GLY A 114 3.83 -1.21 -19.63
C GLY A 114 4.49 -0.47 -18.46
N GLN A 115 3.71 0.07 -17.51
CA GLN A 115 4.26 0.66 -16.30
C GLN A 115 4.69 -0.42 -15.30
N ASN A 116 5.86 -0.22 -14.70
CA ASN A 116 6.30 -1.04 -13.58
C ASN A 116 5.64 -0.53 -12.30
N VAL A 117 4.63 -1.26 -11.82
CA VAL A 117 3.82 -0.85 -10.67
C VAL A 117 4.32 -1.49 -9.38
N LEU A 118 4.57 -0.68 -8.36
CA LEU A 118 4.79 -1.14 -6.99
C LEU A 118 3.49 -0.99 -6.18
N MET A 119 3.05 -2.08 -5.57
CA MET A 119 1.91 -2.07 -4.65
C MET A 119 2.40 -1.83 -3.22
N VAL A 120 1.79 -0.89 -2.50
CA VAL A 120 2.13 -0.59 -1.09
C VAL A 120 0.88 -0.65 -0.23
N ASP A 121 1.01 -1.33 0.93
CA ASP A 121 -0.02 -1.38 1.98
C ASP A 121 0.68 -1.22 3.35
N ASP A 122 -0.03 -0.74 4.37
CA ASP A 122 0.58 -0.48 5.68
C ASP A 122 0.80 -1.77 6.50
N LEU A 123 -0.13 -2.72 6.40
CA LEU A 123 -0.04 -4.00 7.10
C LEU A 123 -0.67 -5.11 6.26
N LEU A 124 0.14 -6.06 5.82
CA LEU A 124 -0.34 -7.24 5.11
C LEU A 124 -0.94 -8.24 6.10
N ALA A 125 -2.26 -8.16 6.31
CA ALA A 125 -2.97 -9.09 7.19
C ALA A 125 -3.26 -10.43 6.49
N THR A 126 -4.08 -10.41 5.43
CA THR A 126 -4.52 -11.64 4.72
C THR A 126 -4.08 -11.68 3.26
N GLY A 127 -3.42 -10.63 2.77
CA GLY A 127 -3.01 -10.49 1.36
C GLY A 127 -4.16 -10.31 0.36
N GLY A 128 -5.43 -10.30 0.82
CA GLY A 128 -6.61 -10.13 -0.03
C GLY A 128 -6.63 -8.79 -0.78
N THR A 129 -6.30 -7.70 -0.08
CA THR A 129 -6.19 -6.35 -0.64
C THR A 129 -5.12 -6.27 -1.73
N MET A 130 -3.95 -6.88 -1.50
CA MET A 130 -2.87 -6.91 -2.48
C MET A 130 -3.23 -7.73 -3.71
N LYS A 131 -3.88 -8.89 -3.52
CA LYS A 131 -4.38 -9.71 -4.62
C LYS A 131 -5.45 -8.98 -5.43
N ALA A 132 -6.34 -8.25 -4.76
CA ALA A 132 -7.35 -7.41 -5.39
C ALA A 132 -6.73 -6.30 -6.23
N CYS A 133 -5.75 -5.59 -5.67
CA CYS A 133 -5.06 -4.53 -6.40
C CYS A 133 -4.23 -5.07 -7.57
N CYS A 134 -3.53 -6.20 -7.38
CA CYS A 134 -2.84 -6.88 -8.49
C CYS A 134 -3.81 -7.25 -9.61
N ASN A 135 -5.02 -7.71 -9.28
CA ASN A 135 -6.03 -8.03 -10.28
C ASN A 135 -6.61 -6.78 -10.95
N LEU A 136 -6.73 -5.66 -10.24
CA LEU A 136 -7.10 -4.36 -10.82
C LEU A 136 -6.05 -3.88 -11.82
N VAL A 137 -4.78 -3.87 -11.42
CA VAL A 137 -3.65 -3.51 -12.29
C VAL A 137 -3.59 -4.45 -13.52
N LYS A 138 -3.83 -5.75 -13.34
CA LYS A 138 -3.93 -6.73 -14.46
C LYS A 138 -5.18 -6.57 -15.34
N ARG A 139 -6.21 -5.84 -14.90
CA ARG A 139 -7.34 -5.47 -15.77
C ARG A 139 -7.05 -4.18 -16.53
N SER A 140 -6.15 -3.35 -16.00
CA SER A 140 -5.61 -2.17 -16.67
C SER A 140 -4.44 -2.51 -17.62
N GLU A 141 -3.81 -3.70 -17.53
CA GLU A 141 -2.68 -4.12 -18.39
C GLU A 141 -2.60 -5.65 -18.69
N PRO A 142 -2.02 -6.12 -19.81
CA PRO A 142 -1.56 -7.51 -19.98
C PRO A 142 -0.41 -7.86 -18.99
N PRO A 143 -0.20 -9.14 -18.61
CA PRO A 143 0.36 -9.50 -17.29
C PRO A 143 1.90 -9.44 -17.18
N LEU A 144 2.47 -8.95 -16.06
CA LEU A 144 3.86 -9.20 -15.59
C LEU A 144 4.04 -8.98 -14.04
N PRO A 145 5.20 -9.30 -13.40
CA PRO A 145 5.27 -10.10 -12.17
C PRO A 145 5.59 -9.35 -10.85
N ALA A 146 5.33 -10.09 -9.76
CA ALA A 146 5.84 -10.00 -8.38
C ALA A 146 5.40 -8.80 -7.50
N ALA A 147 4.43 -9.08 -6.61
CA ALA A 147 4.21 -8.30 -5.40
C ALA A 147 5.36 -8.51 -4.41
N VAL A 148 5.90 -7.44 -3.84
CA VAL A 148 6.82 -7.51 -2.69
C VAL A 148 5.97 -7.26 -1.44
N SER A 149 6.07 -8.20 -0.48
CA SER A 149 5.43 -8.11 0.84
C SER A 149 6.34 -7.44 1.85
#